data_AF-A0A7X5UAG0-F1
#
_entry.id   AF-A0A7X5UAG0-F1
#
_cell.length_a   1.000
_cell.length_b   1.000
_cell.length_c   1.000
_cell.angle_alpha   90.00
_cell.angle_beta   90.00
_cell.angle_gamma   90.00
#
_symmetry.space_group_name_H-M   'P 1'
#
loop_
_entity.id
_entity.type
_entity.pdbx_description
1 polymer ?
#
loop_
_entity_poly.entity_id
_entity_poly.type
_entity_poly.pdbx_seq_one_letter_code
_entity_poly.pdbx_strand_id
1 'polypeptide(L)'
;MSQCRSSGRADNLPSLVACFQRHPAITRVEIDPTLSSSLCGPFPDIASLLAHLINASAARQQPCIAVYADVVADEVHGQRIHVTLTSPAELSPREWSRATAMARRIPALLFHETNDDGSRHVILELNLPFDTHGVDIDTLRASLGSQQALHSMVHLLDETLGRDLDALDALLDAPGGAALQAWLHRVAGVLGLAEATSLANTGLGLEERLLAHGRDAQLDDAIRRFGDDVGRLLGVLRTTVDPLRL
;
A
#
# COMPACT_ATOMS: atom_id res chain seq x y z
N MET A 1 -10.53 -24.04 -18.10
CA MET A 1 -9.46 -23.92 -17.09
C MET A 1 -8.43 -22.90 -17.59
N SER A 2 -8.73 -21.61 -17.49
CA SER A 2 -7.72 -20.57 -17.73
C SER A 2 -6.97 -20.33 -16.43
N GLN A 3 -5.80 -20.93 -16.31
CA GLN A 3 -4.82 -20.49 -15.33
C GLN A 3 -4.46 -19.05 -15.69
N CYS A 4 -4.79 -18.08 -14.84
CA CYS A 4 -3.91 -16.94 -14.65
C CYS A 4 -2.55 -17.51 -14.22
N ARG A 5 -1.72 -17.91 -15.18
CA ARG A 5 -0.31 -18.17 -14.94
C ARG A 5 0.31 -16.81 -14.66
N SER A 6 0.37 -16.49 -13.37
CA SER A 6 1.13 -15.38 -12.81
C SER A 6 2.62 -15.60 -13.11
N SER A 7 3.08 -15.13 -14.27
CA SER A 7 4.52 -14.97 -14.54
C SER A 7 5.06 -13.63 -14.06
N GLY A 8 4.23 -12.80 -13.41
CA GLY A 8 4.67 -11.70 -12.55
C GLY A 8 4.20 -12.00 -11.13
N ARG A 9 5.14 -12.17 -10.19
CA ARG A 9 4.81 -12.07 -8.76
C ARG A 9 4.23 -10.67 -8.57
N ALA A 10 3.00 -10.55 -8.10
CA ALA A 10 2.53 -9.26 -7.64
C ALA A 10 3.27 -8.98 -6.33
N ASP A 11 4.16 -7.98 -6.35
CA ASP A 11 5.00 -7.63 -5.20
C ASP A 11 4.28 -6.70 -4.21
N ASN A 12 3.08 -6.19 -4.56
CA ASN A 12 2.24 -5.36 -3.69
C ASN A 12 0.74 -5.54 -3.98
N LEU A 13 -0.10 -5.09 -3.04
CA LEU A 13 -1.56 -5.24 -3.13
C LEU A 13 -2.20 -4.48 -4.32
N PRO A 14 -1.84 -3.21 -4.62
CA PRO A 14 -2.38 -2.51 -5.79
C PRO A 14 -2.15 -3.29 -7.09
N SER A 15 -0.94 -3.80 -7.31
CA SER A 15 -0.60 -4.57 -8.52
C SER A 15 -1.32 -5.91 -8.58
N LEU A 16 -1.53 -6.55 -7.42
CA LEU A 16 -2.31 -7.78 -7.30
C LEU A 16 -3.76 -7.55 -7.72
N VAL A 17 -4.40 -6.50 -7.19
CA VAL A 17 -5.79 -6.17 -7.49
C VAL A 17 -5.93 -5.76 -8.97
N ALA A 18 -5.01 -4.95 -9.48
CA ALA A 18 -4.98 -4.54 -10.89
C ALA A 18 -4.86 -5.74 -11.84
N CYS A 19 -4.12 -6.81 -11.46
CA CYS A 19 -4.01 -8.01 -12.29
C CYS A 19 -5.37 -8.66 -12.60
N PHE A 20 -6.37 -8.50 -11.73
CA PHE A 20 -7.70 -9.05 -11.92
C PHE A 20 -8.52 -8.33 -13.00
N GLN A 21 -8.13 -7.14 -13.46
CA GLN A 21 -8.73 -6.49 -14.63
C GLN A 21 -8.71 -7.37 -15.88
N ARG A 22 -7.74 -8.29 -15.98
CA ARG A 22 -7.61 -9.22 -17.12
C ARG A 22 -8.52 -10.44 -17.00
N HIS A 23 -9.24 -10.61 -15.89
CA HIS A 23 -10.12 -11.74 -15.68
C HIS A 23 -11.44 -11.54 -16.45
N PRO A 24 -11.89 -12.51 -17.27
CA PRO A 24 -13.04 -12.31 -18.18
C PRO A 24 -14.40 -12.11 -17.47
N ALA A 25 -14.47 -12.41 -16.17
CA ALA A 25 -15.67 -12.22 -15.36
C ALA A 25 -15.70 -10.88 -14.62
N ILE A 26 -14.64 -10.08 -14.74
CA ILE A 26 -14.51 -8.79 -14.06
C ILE A 26 -14.82 -7.67 -15.05
N THR A 27 -15.75 -6.79 -14.67
CA THR A 27 -16.18 -5.65 -15.49
C THR A 27 -15.50 -4.36 -15.08
N ARG A 28 -15.08 -4.24 -13.82
CA ARG A 28 -14.47 -3.03 -13.28
C ARG A 28 -13.53 -3.38 -12.14
N VAL A 29 -12.41 -2.67 -12.07
CA VAL A 29 -11.50 -2.69 -10.92
C VAL A 29 -11.19 -1.26 -10.54
N GLU A 30 -11.39 -0.95 -9.26
CA GLU A 30 -11.01 0.31 -8.65
C GLU A 30 -10.10 0.07 -7.46
N ILE A 31 -9.11 0.93 -7.33
CA ILE A 31 -8.13 0.89 -6.27
C ILE A 31 -8.08 2.30 -5.70
N ASP A 32 -8.32 2.41 -4.39
CA ASP A 32 -8.16 3.64 -3.66
C ASP A 32 -6.73 4.17 -3.86
N PRO A 33 -6.56 5.41 -4.36
CA PRO A 33 -5.24 5.97 -4.61
C PRO A 33 -4.39 6.14 -3.35
N THR A 34 -4.98 6.05 -2.16
CA THR A 34 -4.29 6.09 -0.87
C THR A 34 -3.80 4.72 -0.41
N LEU A 35 -4.09 3.65 -1.16
CA LEU A 35 -3.59 2.32 -0.88
C LEU A 35 -2.07 2.27 -1.10
N SER A 36 -1.34 2.01 -0.02
CA SER A 36 0.12 2.00 -0.04
C SER A 36 0.67 0.80 -0.83
N SER A 37 1.64 1.08 -1.70
CA SER A 37 2.41 0.06 -2.42
C SER A 37 3.45 -0.63 -1.53
N SER A 38 3.75 -0.04 -0.38
CA SER A 38 4.73 -0.53 0.60
C SER A 38 4.10 -1.49 1.61
N LEU A 39 2.84 -1.88 1.46
CA LEU A 39 2.25 -2.93 2.30
C LEU A 39 2.98 -4.25 2.04
N CYS A 40 3.20 -5.02 3.11
CA CYS A 40 3.69 -6.38 3.01
C CYS A 40 2.59 -7.35 3.46
N GLY A 41 2.59 -8.54 2.87
CA GLY A 41 1.57 -9.51 3.19
C GLY A 41 1.68 -10.80 2.39
N PRO A 42 0.84 -11.78 2.72
CA PRO A 42 0.78 -13.05 2.01
C PRO A 42 0.05 -12.88 0.65
N PHE A 43 0.57 -12.01 -0.23
CA PHE A 43 -0.02 -11.68 -1.53
C PHE A 43 -0.34 -12.91 -2.39
N PRO A 44 0.48 -13.97 -2.44
CA PRO A 44 0.11 -15.18 -3.17
C PRO A 44 -1.15 -15.88 -2.62
N ASP A 45 -1.33 -15.90 -1.29
CA ASP A 45 -2.51 -16.49 -0.67
C ASP A 45 -3.74 -15.59 -0.84
N ILE A 46 -3.57 -14.25 -0.75
CA ILE A 46 -4.63 -13.27 -1.05
C ILE A 46 -5.09 -13.41 -2.51
N ALA A 47 -4.16 -13.46 -3.46
CA ALA A 47 -4.46 -13.67 -4.87
C ALA A 47 -5.21 -14.99 -5.09
N SER A 48 -4.80 -16.07 -4.40
CA SER A 48 -5.46 -17.36 -4.48
C SER A 48 -6.90 -17.31 -3.96
N LEU A 49 -7.14 -16.60 -2.85
CA LEU A 49 -8.47 -16.41 -2.29
C LEU A 49 -9.37 -15.60 -3.23
N LEU A 50 -8.90 -14.45 -3.70
CA LEU A 50 -9.66 -13.61 -4.64
C LEU A 50 -9.97 -14.37 -5.93
N ALA A 51 -9.00 -15.08 -6.50
CA ALA A 51 -9.22 -15.91 -7.66
C ALA A 51 -10.27 -17.01 -7.41
N HIS A 52 -10.29 -17.64 -6.22
CA HIS A 52 -11.31 -18.62 -5.87
C HIS A 52 -12.71 -17.98 -5.81
N LEU A 53 -12.85 -16.81 -5.17
CA LEU A 53 -14.13 -16.09 -5.06
C LEU A 53 -14.65 -15.64 -6.43
N ILE A 54 -13.77 -15.09 -7.27
CA ILE A 54 -14.11 -14.64 -8.63
C ILE A 54 -14.53 -15.83 -9.49
N ASN A 55 -13.78 -16.94 -9.47
CA ASN A 55 -14.09 -18.12 -10.29
C ASN A 55 -15.39 -18.81 -9.85
N ALA A 56 -15.64 -18.91 -8.55
CA ALA A 56 -16.89 -19.46 -8.02
C ALA A 56 -18.11 -18.63 -8.47
N SER A 57 -17.96 -17.30 -8.46
CA SER A 57 -18.98 -16.38 -8.94
C SER A 57 -19.18 -16.46 -10.46
N ALA A 58 -18.09 -16.54 -11.23
CA ALA A 58 -18.11 -16.63 -12.70
C ALA A 58 -18.73 -17.93 -13.22
N ALA A 59 -18.49 -19.06 -12.53
CA ALA A 59 -19.02 -20.37 -12.92
C ALA A 59 -20.55 -20.45 -12.93
N ARG A 60 -21.22 -19.52 -12.25
CA ARG A 60 -22.68 -19.40 -12.21
C ARG A 60 -23.26 -18.46 -13.29
N GLN A 61 -22.46 -18.10 -14.31
CA GLN A 61 -22.87 -17.30 -15.48
C GLN A 61 -23.40 -15.90 -15.17
N GLN A 62 -22.90 -15.25 -14.12
CA GLN A 62 -23.11 -13.83 -13.86
C GLN A 62 -21.80 -13.07 -14.15
N PRO A 63 -21.61 -12.51 -15.36
CA PRO A 63 -20.32 -12.01 -15.83
C PRO A 63 -19.98 -10.58 -15.37
N CYS A 64 -20.49 -10.12 -14.22
CA CYS A 64 -20.37 -8.71 -13.84
C CYS A 64 -19.90 -8.53 -12.40
N ILE A 65 -18.67 -8.97 -12.10
CA ILE A 65 -18.04 -8.72 -10.81
C ILE A 65 -17.23 -7.42 -10.93
N ALA A 66 -17.50 -6.45 -10.07
CA ALA A 66 -16.58 -5.34 -9.87
C ALA A 66 -15.77 -5.57 -8.60
N VAL A 67 -14.48 -5.21 -8.65
CA VAL A 67 -13.53 -5.35 -7.54
C VAL A 67 -13.12 -3.97 -7.09
N TYR A 68 -13.31 -3.67 -5.81
CA TYR A 68 -12.90 -2.42 -5.18
C TYR A 68 -11.88 -2.74 -4.11
N ALA A 69 -10.79 -1.97 -4.03
CA ALA A 69 -9.82 -2.07 -2.95
C ALA A 69 -9.71 -0.70 -2.28
N ASP A 70 -10.31 -0.58 -1.10
CA ASP A 70 -10.50 0.68 -0.39
C ASP A 70 -9.73 0.70 0.92
N VAL A 71 -9.11 1.83 1.26
CA VAL A 71 -8.48 2.01 2.57
C VAL A 71 -9.54 2.43 3.57
N VAL A 72 -9.81 1.57 4.55
CA VAL A 72 -10.84 1.81 5.59
C VAL A 72 -10.26 2.55 6.77
N ALA A 73 -9.00 2.29 7.09
CA ALA A 73 -8.27 3.00 8.14
C ALA A 73 -6.77 2.90 7.88
N ASP A 74 -6.06 4.00 8.14
CA ASP A 74 -4.61 3.94 8.34
C ASP A 74 -4.33 3.60 9.79
N GLU A 75 -3.50 2.59 10.00
CA GLU A 75 -2.98 2.23 11.30
C GLU A 75 -1.51 2.63 11.41
N VAL A 76 -1.01 2.80 12.64
CA VAL A 76 0.37 3.22 12.89
C VAL A 76 1.41 2.29 12.23
N HIS A 77 1.06 1.01 12.02
CA HIS A 77 1.95 -0.01 11.48
C HIS A 77 1.45 -0.65 10.18
N GLY A 78 0.40 -0.10 9.55
CA GLY A 78 -0.18 -0.71 8.36
C GLY A 78 -1.44 -0.03 7.87
N GLN A 79 -2.17 -0.71 6.99
CA GLN A 79 -3.49 -0.27 6.54
C GLN A 79 -4.53 -1.36 6.73
N ARG A 80 -5.71 -0.95 7.17
CA ARG A 80 -6.92 -1.74 7.08
C ARG A 80 -7.58 -1.47 5.74
N ILE A 81 -7.76 -2.53 4.96
CA ILE A 81 -8.18 -2.45 3.56
C ILE A 81 -9.39 -3.36 3.39
N HIS A 82 -10.40 -2.88 2.68
CA HIS A 82 -11.49 -3.73 2.20
C HIS A 82 -11.29 -4.02 0.73
N VAL A 83 -11.22 -5.31 0.40
CA VAL A 83 -11.35 -5.75 -1.00
C VAL A 83 -12.76 -6.27 -1.19
N THR A 84 -13.58 -5.49 -1.89
CA THR A 84 -15.01 -5.75 -2.10
C THR A 84 -15.24 -6.33 -3.49
N LEU A 85 -15.93 -7.46 -3.54
CA LEU A 85 -16.47 -8.05 -4.77
C LEU A 85 -17.97 -7.76 -4.81
N THR A 86 -18.40 -6.91 -5.73
CA THR A 86 -19.83 -6.59 -5.90
C THR A 86 -20.50 -7.52 -6.88
N SER A 87 -21.77 -7.81 -6.65
CA SER A 87 -22.57 -8.74 -7.47
C SER A 87 -21.94 -10.14 -7.65
N PRO A 88 -21.30 -10.75 -6.62
CA PRO A 88 -20.92 -12.14 -6.74
C PRO A 88 -22.20 -12.98 -6.73
N ALA A 89 -22.27 -13.97 -7.62
CA ALA A 89 -23.30 -15.00 -7.53
C ALA A 89 -23.24 -15.62 -6.13
N GLU A 90 -24.41 -15.99 -5.58
CA GLU A 90 -24.48 -16.61 -4.26
C GLU A 90 -23.53 -17.81 -4.17
N LEU A 91 -22.55 -17.71 -3.27
CA LEU A 91 -21.57 -18.76 -3.04
C LEU A 91 -22.27 -19.93 -2.35
N SER A 92 -22.09 -21.14 -2.86
CA SER A 92 -22.61 -22.33 -2.19
C SER A 92 -21.94 -22.50 -0.83
N PRO A 93 -22.58 -23.23 0.12
CA PRO A 93 -21.97 -23.49 1.43
C PRO A 93 -20.57 -24.10 1.35
N ARG A 94 -20.30 -24.91 0.32
CA ARG A 94 -18.98 -25.53 0.08
C ARG A 94 -17.94 -24.50 -0.39
N GLU A 95 -18.32 -23.60 -1.29
CA GLU A 95 -17.44 -22.53 -1.77
C GLU A 95 -17.14 -21.54 -0.66
N TRP A 96 -18.15 -21.19 0.15
CA TRP A 96 -17.99 -20.33 1.32
C TRP A 96 -17.08 -20.95 2.38
N SER A 97 -17.28 -22.22 2.71
CA SER A 97 -16.43 -22.94 3.66
C SER A 97 -14.98 -22.99 3.19
N ARG A 98 -14.75 -23.20 1.88
CA ARG A 98 -13.40 -23.18 1.30
C ARG A 98 -12.77 -21.79 1.34
N ALA A 99 -13.51 -20.75 0.96
CA ALA A 99 -13.03 -19.37 1.01
C ALA A 99 -12.68 -18.96 2.45
N THR A 100 -13.52 -19.33 3.42
CA THR A 100 -13.28 -19.10 4.86
C THR A 100 -12.02 -19.84 5.33
N ALA A 101 -11.82 -21.10 4.92
CA ALA A 101 -10.61 -21.86 5.27
C ALA A 101 -9.33 -21.24 4.67
N MET A 102 -9.42 -20.65 3.48
CA MET A 102 -8.31 -19.91 2.86
C MET A 102 -8.07 -18.58 3.58
N ALA A 103 -9.12 -17.83 3.92
CA ALA A 103 -9.03 -16.58 4.66
C ALA A 103 -8.36 -16.76 6.03
N ARG A 104 -8.59 -17.88 6.72
CA ARG A 104 -7.91 -18.21 7.99
C ARG A 104 -6.38 -18.36 7.91
N ARG A 105 -5.82 -18.50 6.70
CA ARG A 105 -4.37 -18.61 6.49
C ARG A 105 -3.68 -17.26 6.30
N ILE A 106 -4.46 -16.19 6.23
CA ILE A 106 -4.00 -14.81 6.04
C ILE A 106 -4.62 -13.95 7.15
N PRO A 107 -4.06 -12.76 7.46
CA PRO A 107 -4.62 -11.85 8.46
C PRO A 107 -5.86 -11.14 7.88
N ALA A 108 -6.89 -11.92 7.56
CA ALA A 108 -8.08 -11.43 6.87
C ALA A 108 -9.37 -11.90 7.53
N LEU A 109 -10.38 -11.04 7.48
CA LEU A 109 -11.76 -11.39 7.75
C LEU A 109 -12.53 -11.44 6.44
N LEU A 110 -13.35 -12.48 6.29
CA LEU A 110 -14.21 -12.66 5.12
C LEU A 110 -15.66 -12.62 5.59
N PHE A 111 -16.42 -11.69 5.06
CA PHE A 111 -17.85 -11.57 5.34
C PHE A 111 -18.61 -11.18 4.07
N HIS A 112 -19.93 -11.26 4.15
CA HIS A 112 -20.81 -10.79 3.10
C HIS A 112 -21.77 -9.76 3.67
N GLU A 113 -22.08 -8.78 2.85
CA GLU A 113 -23.05 -7.74 3.16
C GLU A 113 -24.14 -7.77 2.09
N THR A 114 -25.36 -7.42 2.48
CA THR A 114 -26.46 -7.19 1.55
C THR A 114 -26.89 -5.75 1.74
N ASN A 115 -26.75 -4.95 0.68
CA ASN A 115 -27.18 -3.56 0.71
C ASN A 115 -28.70 -3.46 0.64
N ASP A 116 -29.22 -2.27 0.93
CA ASP A 116 -30.65 -1.97 0.90
C ASP A 116 -31.30 -2.18 -0.47
N ASP A 117 -30.53 -2.10 -1.55
CA ASP A 117 -30.97 -2.38 -2.93
C ASP A 117 -30.99 -3.88 -3.28
N GLY A 118 -30.66 -4.74 -2.32
CA GLY A 118 -30.58 -6.19 -2.47
C GLY A 118 -29.30 -6.68 -3.16
N SER A 119 -28.37 -5.77 -3.52
CA SER A 119 -27.06 -6.16 -4.02
C SER A 119 -26.26 -6.84 -2.91
N ARG A 120 -25.51 -7.87 -3.28
CA ARG A 120 -24.68 -8.64 -2.36
C ARG A 120 -23.23 -8.30 -2.60
N HIS A 121 -22.50 -8.07 -1.53
CA HIS A 121 -21.07 -7.81 -1.53
C HIS A 121 -20.36 -8.91 -0.76
N VAL A 122 -19.25 -9.42 -1.29
CA VAL A 122 -18.30 -10.23 -0.52
C VAL A 122 -17.11 -9.34 -0.22
N ILE A 123 -16.84 -9.15 1.07
CA ILE A 123 -15.83 -8.22 1.56
C ILE A 123 -14.73 -9.03 2.23
N LEU A 124 -13.51 -8.80 1.76
CA LEU A 124 -12.29 -9.27 2.38
C LEU A 124 -11.63 -8.09 3.10
N GLU A 125 -11.74 -8.06 4.41
CA GLU A 125 -11.00 -7.10 5.24
C GLU A 125 -9.60 -7.63 5.50
N LEU A 126 -8.60 -6.84 5.17
CA LEU A 126 -7.18 -7.14 5.33
C LEU A 126 -6.58 -6.11 6.28
N ASN A 127 -5.84 -6.58 7.28
CA ASN A 127 -4.95 -5.72 8.07
C ASN A 127 -3.52 -6.03 7.63
N LEU A 128 -2.98 -5.22 6.73
CA LEU A 128 -1.66 -5.43 6.17
C LEU A 128 -0.65 -4.47 6.79
N PRO A 129 0.46 -4.98 7.34
CA PRO A 129 1.53 -4.13 7.84
C PRO A 129 2.23 -3.39 6.70
N PHE A 130 2.82 -2.25 7.02
CA PHE A 130 3.83 -1.64 6.14
C PHE A 130 5.10 -2.49 6.14
N ASP A 131 5.79 -2.50 5.02
CA ASP A 131 7.14 -3.00 4.92
C ASP A 131 8.07 -2.08 5.70
N THR A 132 8.32 -2.47 6.96
CA THR A 132 9.28 -1.79 7.84
C THR A 132 10.73 -2.06 7.44
N HIS A 133 10.99 -2.89 6.43
CA HIS A 133 12.32 -3.06 5.81
C HIS A 133 12.69 -1.93 4.85
N GLY A 134 12.02 -0.77 4.97
CA GLY A 134 12.19 0.37 4.09
C GLY A 134 13.64 0.84 3.91
N VAL A 135 14.56 0.54 4.81
CA VAL A 135 16.01 0.72 4.60
C VAL A 135 16.73 -0.60 4.87
N ASP A 136 17.44 -1.09 3.87
CA ASP A 136 18.38 -2.21 4.05
C ASP A 136 19.63 -1.69 4.78
N ILE A 137 19.58 -1.73 6.11
CA ILE A 137 20.65 -1.27 6.99
C ILE A 137 21.95 -2.04 6.73
N ASP A 138 21.87 -3.31 6.34
CA ASP A 138 23.05 -4.11 6.08
C ASP A 138 23.70 -3.69 4.76
N THR A 139 22.91 -3.42 3.72
CA THR A 139 23.38 -2.81 2.46
C THR A 139 23.93 -1.40 2.68
N LEU A 140 23.23 -0.56 3.45
CA LEU A 140 23.68 0.80 3.78
C LEU A 140 25.00 0.75 4.58
N ARG A 141 25.12 -0.15 5.55
CA ARG A 141 26.36 -0.37 6.32
C ARG A 141 27.50 -0.86 5.43
N ALA A 142 27.22 -1.77 4.49
CA ALA A 142 28.19 -2.27 3.54
C ALA A 142 28.69 -1.16 2.58
N SER A 143 27.78 -0.30 2.11
CA SER A 143 28.08 0.85 1.24
C SER A 143 28.94 1.91 1.96
N LEU A 144 28.62 2.21 3.22
CA LEU A 144 29.32 3.23 4.01
C LEU A 144 30.66 2.74 4.60
N GLY A 145 30.91 1.42 4.62
CA GLY A 145 32.18 0.82 5.01
C GLY A 145 32.57 0.93 6.49
N SER A 146 31.78 1.63 7.33
CA SER A 146 32.01 1.71 8.78
C SER A 146 30.75 2.06 9.57
N GLN A 147 30.69 1.61 10.83
CA GLN A 147 29.60 1.95 11.76
C GLN A 147 29.56 3.45 12.09
N GLN A 148 30.71 4.12 12.14
CA GLN A 148 30.78 5.56 12.37
C GLN A 148 30.17 6.35 11.20
N ALA A 149 30.42 5.93 9.96
CA ALA A 149 29.80 6.54 8.79
C ALA A 149 28.28 6.32 8.78
N LEU A 150 27.80 5.14 9.20
CA LEU A 150 26.36 4.88 9.36
C LEU A 150 25.72 5.81 10.41
N HIS A 151 26.36 6.01 11.56
CA HIS A 151 25.89 6.97 12.57
C HIS A 151 25.81 8.40 12.04
N SER A 152 26.88 8.87 11.39
CA SER A 152 26.92 10.22 10.82
C SER A 152 25.86 10.40 9.73
N MET A 153 25.66 9.39 8.88
CA MET A 153 24.61 9.42 7.86
C MET A 153 23.22 9.49 8.48
N VAL A 154 22.92 8.61 9.44
CA VAL A 154 21.61 8.63 10.12
C VAL A 154 21.37 9.96 10.81
N HIS A 155 22.38 10.55 11.45
CA HIS A 155 22.23 11.86 12.08
C HIS A 155 21.95 12.98 11.05
N LEU A 156 22.65 12.96 9.91
CA LEU A 156 22.45 13.95 8.84
C LEU A 156 21.08 13.78 8.15
N LEU A 157 20.65 12.54 7.92
CA LEU A 157 19.31 12.24 7.43
C LEU A 157 18.26 12.74 8.41
N ASP A 158 18.46 12.52 9.70
CA ASP A 158 17.56 12.95 10.76
C ASP A 158 17.40 14.48 10.80
N GLU A 159 18.51 15.22 10.75
CA GLU A 159 18.47 16.67 10.74
C GLU A 159 17.84 17.23 9.45
N THR A 160 18.11 16.59 8.31
CA THR A 160 17.65 17.08 7.01
C THR A 160 16.18 16.79 6.80
N LEU A 161 15.78 15.52 6.92
CA LEU A 161 14.40 15.09 6.76
C LEU A 161 13.52 15.60 7.91
N GLY A 162 14.04 15.70 9.14
CA GLY A 162 13.31 16.31 10.25
C GLY A 162 12.89 17.75 9.94
N ARG A 163 13.81 18.56 9.41
CA ARG A 163 13.50 19.94 8.98
C ARG A 163 12.50 20.00 7.83
N ASP A 164 12.62 19.11 6.85
CA ASP A 164 11.65 19.05 5.75
C ASP A 164 10.26 18.61 6.25
N LEU A 165 10.18 17.66 7.21
CA LEU A 165 8.92 17.22 7.80
C LEU A 165 8.24 18.30 8.65
N ASP A 166 9.00 19.01 9.48
CA ASP A 166 8.48 20.13 10.29
C ASP A 166 7.87 21.25 9.42
N ALA A 167 8.31 21.37 8.17
CA ALA A 167 7.78 22.34 7.22
C ALA A 167 6.55 21.86 6.44
N LEU A 168 6.18 20.58 6.52
CA LEU A 168 5.19 19.97 5.62
C LEU A 168 3.80 20.59 5.79
N ASP A 169 3.32 20.76 7.03
CA ASP A 169 2.00 21.33 7.28
C ASP A 169 1.87 22.75 6.71
N ALA A 170 2.91 23.58 6.89
CA ALA A 170 2.94 24.93 6.33
C ALA A 170 2.95 24.93 4.79
N LEU A 171 3.60 23.94 4.17
CA LEU A 171 3.59 23.77 2.70
C LEU A 171 2.21 23.34 2.18
N LEU A 172 1.50 22.50 2.95
CA LEU A 172 0.14 22.09 2.66
C LEU A 172 -0.89 23.20 2.96
N ASP A 173 -0.61 24.14 3.84
CA ASP A 173 -1.51 25.29 4.02
C ASP A 173 -1.27 26.39 2.97
N ALA A 174 -0.07 26.45 2.39
CA ALA A 174 0.27 27.43 1.37
C ALA A 174 -0.45 27.18 0.04
N PRO A 175 -0.92 28.22 -0.68
CA PRO A 175 -1.52 28.04 -2.00
C PRO A 175 -0.49 27.64 -3.06
N GLY A 176 -0.90 26.78 -3.99
CA GLY A 176 -0.08 26.33 -5.13
C GLY A 176 0.65 25.01 -4.88
N GLY A 177 1.27 24.48 -5.93
CA GLY A 177 1.94 23.16 -5.91
C GLY A 177 3.47 23.20 -6.02
N ALA A 178 4.07 24.31 -6.45
CA ALA A 178 5.51 24.34 -6.77
C ALA A 178 6.42 24.08 -5.57
N ALA A 179 6.11 24.65 -4.40
CA ALA A 179 6.89 24.44 -3.19
C ALA A 179 6.76 22.99 -2.67
N LEU A 180 5.55 22.42 -2.77
CA LEU A 180 5.26 21.05 -2.39
C LEU A 180 5.92 20.04 -3.34
N GLN A 181 5.93 20.32 -4.64
CA GLN A 181 6.67 19.56 -5.63
C GLN A 181 8.18 19.56 -5.31
N ALA A 182 8.76 20.73 -5.06
CA ALA A 182 10.17 20.83 -4.73
C ALA A 182 10.51 20.09 -3.42
N TRP A 183 9.58 20.08 -2.46
CA TRP A 183 9.70 19.30 -1.23
C TRP A 183 9.68 17.79 -1.52
N LEU A 184 8.69 17.29 -2.28
CA LEU A 184 8.60 15.89 -2.68
C LEU A 184 9.88 15.42 -3.38
N HIS A 185 10.36 16.20 -4.34
CA HIS A 185 11.58 15.89 -5.09
C HIS A 185 12.81 15.76 -4.19
N ARG A 186 13.00 16.71 -3.26
CA ARG A 186 14.13 16.69 -2.32
C ARG A 186 14.03 15.50 -1.36
N VAL A 187 12.87 15.29 -0.74
CA VAL A 187 12.67 14.21 0.22
C VAL A 187 12.87 12.86 -0.47
N ALA A 188 12.29 12.65 -1.65
CA ALA A 188 12.52 11.43 -2.44
C ALA A 188 14.00 11.22 -2.77
N GLY A 189 14.72 12.27 -3.15
CA GLY A 189 16.16 12.20 -3.41
C GLY A 189 16.98 11.80 -2.18
N VAL A 190 16.68 12.38 -1.01
CA VAL A 190 17.35 12.03 0.25
C VAL A 190 17.04 10.60 0.68
N LEU A 191 15.79 10.15 0.51
CA LEU A 191 15.40 8.77 0.75
C LEU A 191 16.14 7.78 -0.16
N GLY A 192 16.35 8.14 -1.43
CA GLY A 192 17.15 7.33 -2.35
C GLY A 192 18.59 7.14 -1.87
N LEU A 193 19.22 8.19 -1.31
CA LEU A 193 20.56 8.10 -0.71
C LEU A 193 20.60 7.23 0.55
N ALA A 194 19.48 7.15 1.27
CA ALA A 194 19.34 6.33 2.47
C ALA A 194 19.04 4.84 2.14
N GLU A 195 19.10 4.43 0.87
CA GLU A 195 18.64 3.12 0.39
C GLU A 195 17.15 2.87 0.68
N ALA A 196 16.37 3.94 0.90
CA ALA A 196 14.93 3.88 1.15
C ALA A 196 14.10 3.82 -0.14
N THR A 197 14.48 2.90 -1.04
CA THR A 197 14.07 2.90 -2.45
C THR A 197 12.55 2.87 -2.64
N SER A 198 11.81 2.07 -1.86
CA SER A 198 10.35 2.01 -1.96
C SER A 198 9.71 3.36 -1.63
N LEU A 199 10.16 3.99 -0.53
CA LEU A 199 9.62 5.27 -0.09
C LEU A 199 10.04 6.41 -1.01
N ALA A 200 11.27 6.38 -1.54
CA ALA A 200 11.73 7.31 -2.57
C ALA A 200 10.83 7.26 -3.82
N ASN A 201 10.48 6.06 -4.29
CA ASN A 201 9.58 5.89 -5.44
C ASN A 201 8.16 6.39 -5.16
N THR A 202 7.65 6.20 -3.93
CA THR A 202 6.36 6.79 -3.52
C THR A 202 6.39 8.32 -3.60
N GLY A 203 7.45 8.96 -3.08
CA GLY A 203 7.62 10.42 -3.18
C GLY A 203 7.66 10.92 -4.62
N LEU A 204 8.39 10.22 -5.51
CA LEU A 204 8.43 10.53 -6.94
C LEU A 204 7.07 10.36 -7.62
N GLY A 205 6.32 9.31 -7.30
CA GLY A 205 4.98 9.09 -7.85
C GLY A 205 3.99 10.18 -7.43
N LEU A 206 4.10 10.68 -6.19
CA LEU A 206 3.33 11.83 -5.72
C LEU A 206 3.74 13.12 -6.44
N GLU A 207 5.04 13.32 -6.70
CA GLU A 207 5.55 14.45 -7.47
C GLU A 207 4.98 14.45 -8.90
N GLU A 208 5.06 13.31 -9.59
CA GLU A 208 4.52 13.14 -10.93
C GLU A 208 3.01 13.38 -10.97
N ARG A 209 2.27 12.87 -9.98
CA ARG A 209 0.83 13.09 -9.87
C ARG A 209 0.49 14.57 -9.68
N LEU A 210 1.22 15.27 -8.82
CA LEU A 210 1.04 16.71 -8.60
C LEU A 210 1.26 17.50 -9.90
N LEU A 211 2.26 17.13 -10.68
CA LEU A 211 2.55 17.74 -11.98
C LEU A 211 1.47 17.44 -13.03
N ALA A 212 0.97 16.20 -13.07
CA ALA A 212 0.05 15.74 -14.09
C ALA A 212 -1.41 16.18 -13.85
N HIS A 213 -1.84 16.22 -12.60
CA HIS A 213 -3.26 16.42 -12.24
C HIS A 213 -3.49 17.68 -11.41
N GLY A 214 -2.41 18.38 -11.03
CA GLY A 214 -2.51 19.50 -10.12
C GLY A 214 -2.78 19.03 -8.69
N ARG A 215 -3.10 20.00 -7.85
CA ARG A 215 -3.26 19.79 -6.41
C ARG A 215 -4.73 19.70 -6.05
N ASP A 216 -5.07 18.69 -5.26
CA ASP A 216 -6.39 18.49 -4.68
C ASP A 216 -6.27 17.96 -3.23
N ALA A 217 -7.40 17.91 -2.52
CA ALA A 217 -7.43 17.48 -1.12
C ALA A 217 -6.97 16.03 -0.93
N GLN A 218 -7.23 15.16 -1.90
CA GLN A 218 -6.84 13.76 -1.83
C GLN A 218 -5.33 13.60 -1.95
N LEU A 219 -4.70 14.39 -2.82
CA LEU A 219 -3.26 14.42 -2.97
C LEU A 219 -2.60 15.01 -1.72
N ASP A 220 -3.16 16.04 -1.11
CA ASP A 220 -2.67 16.59 0.15
C ASP A 220 -2.67 15.54 1.26
N ASP A 221 -3.74 14.74 1.37
CA ASP A 221 -3.81 13.65 2.33
C ASP A 221 -2.78 12.55 2.04
N ALA A 222 -2.59 12.20 0.77
CA ALA A 222 -1.54 11.25 0.37
C ALA A 222 -0.13 11.76 0.71
N ILE A 223 0.11 13.07 0.55
CA ILE A 223 1.40 13.70 0.87
C ILE A 223 1.62 13.77 2.38
N ARG A 224 0.58 14.05 3.20
CA ARG A 224 0.68 13.95 4.68
C ARG A 224 1.08 12.55 5.10
N ARG A 225 0.41 11.53 4.56
CA ARG A 225 0.72 10.13 4.86
C ARG A 225 2.15 9.75 4.47
N PHE A 226 2.60 10.22 3.31
CA PHE A 226 4.00 10.06 2.91
C PHE A 226 4.96 10.73 3.90
N GLY A 227 4.66 11.94 4.37
CA GLY A 227 5.41 12.59 5.46
C GLY A 227 5.46 11.74 6.73
N ASP A 228 4.33 11.17 7.15
CA ASP A 228 4.26 10.29 8.31
C ASP A 228 5.11 9.01 8.13
N ASP A 229 5.10 8.42 6.93
CA ASP A 229 5.95 7.27 6.59
C ASP A 229 7.44 7.60 6.70
N VAL A 230 7.85 8.78 6.21
CA VAL A 230 9.22 9.27 6.34
C VAL A 230 9.58 9.49 7.82
N GLY A 231 8.66 10.06 8.60
CA GLY A 231 8.84 10.23 10.05
C GLY A 231 9.01 8.91 10.79
N ARG A 232 8.22 7.88 10.44
CA ARG A 232 8.35 6.52 10.96
C ARG A 232 9.71 5.92 10.61
N LEU A 233 10.16 6.07 9.37
CA LEU A 233 11.47 5.59 8.94
C LEU A 233 12.61 6.23 9.75
N LEU A 234 12.56 7.56 9.94
CA LEU A 234 13.54 8.26 10.80
C LEU A 234 13.54 7.71 12.22
N GLY A 235 12.36 7.42 12.79
CA GLY A 235 12.23 6.76 14.09
C GLY A 235 12.99 5.43 14.15
N VAL A 236 12.82 4.56 13.14
CA VAL A 236 13.54 3.28 13.04
C VAL A 236 15.05 3.50 12.91
N LEU A 237 15.49 4.42 12.04
CA LEU A 237 16.91 4.73 11.85
C LEU A 237 17.56 5.21 13.16
N ARG A 238 16.89 6.10 13.91
CA ARG A 238 17.36 6.57 15.23
C ARG A 238 17.56 5.40 16.20
N THR A 239 16.58 4.49 16.31
CA THR A 239 16.70 3.32 17.22
C THR A 239 17.80 2.34 16.80
N THR A 240 18.11 2.28 15.51
CA THR A 240 19.15 1.39 14.97
C THR A 240 20.56 1.84 15.35
N VAL A 241 20.79 3.15 15.44
CA VAL A 241 22.08 3.73 15.83
C VAL A 241 22.17 4.02 17.33
N ASP A 242 21.06 4.25 18.02
CA ASP A 242 21.04 4.49 19.46
C ASP A 242 19.99 3.62 20.18
N PRO A 243 20.31 2.33 20.47
CA PRO A 243 19.36 1.40 21.08
C PRO A 243 19.00 1.74 22.54
N LEU A 244 19.69 2.70 23.17
CA LEU A 244 19.51 3.08 24.58
C LEU A 244 18.55 4.28 24.77
N ARG A 245 17.94 4.79 23.69
CA ARG A 245 16.99 5.92 23.72
C ARG A 245 15.52 5.54 23.95
N LEU A 246 15.24 4.34 24.49
CA LEU A 246 13.91 3.91 24.93
C LEU A 246 13.66 4.24 26.41
#